data_AF-A0A1A8XZU2-F1
#
_entry.id   AF-A0A1A8XZU2-F1
#
_cell.length_a   1.000
_cell.length_b   1.000
_cell.length_c   1.000
_cell.angle_alpha   90.00
_cell.angle_beta   90.00
_cell.angle_gamma   90.00
#
_symmetry.space_group_name_H-M   'P 1'
#
loop_
_entity.id
_entity.type
_entity.pdbx_description
1 polymer ?
#
loop_
_entity_poly.entity_id
_entity_poly.type
_entity_poly.pdbx_seq_one_letter_code
_entity_poly.pdbx_strand_id
1 'polypeptide(L)'
;MGIDDVSPKQIRAFQRFLAVLPHGKDQDLVLLKAHLLIEEQVRQIIDERLKNPGALIDTRIDCHQAICLAQSFFPVDFQPWLWTALKKLNKIRNDIAHKLEPKGLNDKIKDFVASFPSGFADATPDAERFELTLWSVFVAVSDLVETPSAQIIELVPNNEP
;
A
#
# COMPACT_ATOMS: atom_id res chain seq x y z
N MET A 1 -4.08 15.92 10.47
CA MET A 1 -3.10 15.06 11.14
C MET A 1 -2.14 15.98 11.89
N GLY A 2 -2.14 15.95 13.22
CA GLY A 2 -1.11 16.62 14.01
C GLY A 2 0.16 15.78 13.99
N ILE A 3 1.32 16.42 14.13
CA ILE A 3 2.64 15.74 14.14
C ILE A 3 2.79 14.75 15.33
N ASP A 4 1.85 14.80 16.28
CA ASP A 4 1.89 14.08 17.56
C ASP A 4 1.35 12.63 17.55
N ASP A 5 0.89 12.10 16.40
CA ASP A 5 0.21 10.78 16.33
C ASP A 5 0.96 9.72 15.48
N VAL A 6 2.23 9.98 15.13
CA VAL A 6 3.04 9.01 14.36
C VAL A 6 3.79 8.08 15.31
N SER A 7 3.59 6.77 15.20
CA SER A 7 4.23 5.84 16.13
C SER A 7 5.69 5.55 15.81
N PRO A 8 6.45 5.01 16.80
CA PRO A 8 7.80 4.53 16.57
C PRO A 8 7.91 3.44 15.49
N LYS A 9 6.87 2.61 15.28
CA LYS A 9 6.89 1.55 14.28
C LYS A 9 6.67 2.14 12.88
N GLN A 10 5.76 3.10 12.70
CA GLN A 10 5.63 3.88 11.46
C GLN A 10 6.94 4.62 11.10
N ILE A 11 7.57 5.28 12.08
CA ILE A 11 8.84 5.98 11.87
C ILE A 11 9.93 5.01 11.39
N ARG A 12 10.09 3.86 12.05
CA ARG A 12 11.09 2.84 11.65
C ARG A 12 10.79 2.28 10.27
N ALA A 13 9.52 2.02 9.95
CA ALA A 13 9.13 1.52 8.63
C ALA A 13 9.48 2.55 7.54
N PHE A 14 9.19 3.83 7.78
CA PHE A 14 9.51 4.91 6.83
C PHE A 14 11.01 5.16 6.69
N GLN A 15 11.77 5.12 7.79
CA GLN A 15 13.24 5.20 7.76
C GLN A 15 13.85 4.05 6.93
N ARG A 16 13.38 2.82 7.12
CA ARG A 16 13.79 1.68 6.31
C ARG A 16 13.40 1.87 4.84
N PHE A 17 12.22 2.42 4.59
CA PHE A 17 11.77 2.69 3.24
C PHE A 17 12.71 3.66 2.50
N LEU A 18 13.05 4.80 3.11
CA LEU A 18 14.00 5.75 2.54
C LEU A 18 15.42 5.19 2.40
N ALA A 19 15.88 4.38 3.35
CA ALA A 19 17.22 3.80 3.30
C ALA A 19 17.40 2.76 2.18
N VAL A 20 16.34 2.04 1.83
CA VAL A 20 16.38 0.94 0.85
C VAL A 20 16.01 1.41 -0.56
N LEU A 21 15.21 2.47 -0.68
CA LEU A 21 14.76 2.99 -1.95
C LEU A 21 15.94 3.62 -2.74
N PRO A 22 16.22 3.15 -3.95
CA PRO A 22 17.38 3.59 -4.71
C PRO A 22 17.03 4.89 -5.47
N HIS A 23 16.94 6.00 -4.74
CA HIS A 23 16.57 7.31 -5.29
C HIS A 23 17.39 7.71 -6.53
N GLY A 24 16.71 8.24 -7.55
CA GLY A 24 17.35 8.68 -8.79
C GLY A 24 18.03 7.56 -9.59
N LYS A 25 17.71 6.29 -9.30
CA LYS A 25 18.11 5.14 -10.15
C LYS A 25 17.01 4.84 -11.17
N ASP A 26 17.25 3.77 -11.92
CA ASP A 26 16.30 3.20 -12.86
C ASP A 26 14.91 2.99 -12.21
N GLN A 27 13.86 3.43 -12.89
CA GLN A 27 12.48 3.43 -12.37
C GLN A 27 11.98 2.02 -12.06
N ASP A 28 12.41 1.01 -12.82
CA ASP A 28 12.01 -0.38 -12.58
C ASP A 28 12.61 -0.88 -11.28
N LEU A 29 13.87 -0.55 -11.00
CA LEU A 29 14.52 -0.92 -9.75
C LEU A 29 13.89 -0.22 -8.53
N VAL A 30 13.55 1.07 -8.68
CA VAL A 30 12.83 1.84 -7.65
C VAL A 30 11.47 1.20 -7.37
N LEU A 31 10.69 0.89 -8.41
CA LEU A 31 9.39 0.24 -8.30
C LEU A 31 9.47 -1.15 -7.68
N LEU A 32 10.45 -1.94 -8.11
CA LEU A 32 10.68 -3.30 -7.62
C LEU A 32 11.04 -3.31 -6.13
N LYS A 33 11.73 -2.31 -5.61
CA LYS A 33 11.97 -2.22 -4.16
C LYS A 33 10.79 -1.62 -3.41
N ALA A 34 10.17 -0.58 -3.95
CA ALA A 34 9.04 0.08 -3.29
C ALA A 34 7.85 -0.85 -3.10
N HIS A 35 7.49 -1.66 -4.12
CA HIS A 35 6.33 -2.55 -4.00
C HIS A 35 6.52 -3.62 -2.93
N LEU A 36 7.74 -4.13 -2.71
CA LEU A 36 8.01 -5.11 -1.65
C LEU A 36 7.72 -4.52 -0.28
N LEU A 37 8.22 -3.30 -0.04
CA LEU A 37 8.02 -2.59 1.23
C LEU A 37 6.54 -2.22 1.44
N ILE A 38 5.84 -1.81 0.38
CA ILE A 38 4.40 -1.52 0.44
C ILE A 38 3.60 -2.81 0.68
N GLU A 39 3.94 -3.91 0.02
CA GLU A 39 3.31 -5.22 0.21
C GLU A 39 3.50 -5.72 1.65
N GLU A 40 4.69 -5.53 2.24
CA GLU A 40 4.93 -5.84 3.65
C GLU A 40 3.97 -5.06 4.58
N GLN A 41 3.71 -3.78 4.32
CA GLN A 41 2.75 -3.00 5.11
C GLN A 41 1.31 -3.49 4.90
N VAL A 42 0.92 -3.86 3.68
CA VAL A 42 -0.39 -4.47 3.39
C VAL A 42 -0.57 -5.77 4.16
N ARG A 43 0.47 -6.61 4.21
CA ARG A 43 0.45 -7.87 4.98
C ARG A 43 0.36 -7.61 6.49
N GLN A 44 1.03 -6.58 7.00
CA GLN A 44 0.88 -6.18 8.40
C GLN A 44 -0.56 -5.76 8.76
N ILE A 45 -1.28 -5.09 7.86
CA ILE A 45 -2.71 -4.80 8.08
C ILE A 45 -3.49 -6.12 8.29
N ILE A 46 -3.24 -7.13 7.45
CA ILE A 46 -3.91 -8.43 7.57
C ILE A 46 -3.54 -9.11 8.90
N ASP A 47 -2.25 -9.14 9.23
CA ASP A 47 -1.74 -9.78 10.45
C ASP A 47 -2.33 -9.17 11.72
N GLU A 48 -2.51 -7.84 11.75
CA GLU A 48 -3.04 -7.14 12.92
C GLU A 48 -4.57 -7.15 13.02
N ARG A 49 -5.28 -7.43 11.93
CA ARG A 49 -6.76 -7.40 11.90
C ARG A 49 -7.40 -8.78 12.05
N LEU A 50 -6.69 -9.85 11.68
CA LEU A 50 -7.19 -11.20 11.86
C LEU A 50 -7.01 -11.68 13.31
N LYS A 51 -7.99 -12.42 13.82
CA LYS A 51 -7.90 -13.05 15.15
C LYS A 51 -6.86 -14.17 15.20
N ASN A 52 -6.65 -14.86 14.07
CA ASN A 52 -5.70 -15.96 13.94
C ASN A 52 -4.99 -15.86 12.56
N PRO A 53 -4.09 -14.87 12.39
CA PRO A 53 -3.36 -14.69 11.13
C PRO A 53 -2.47 -15.91 10.81
N GLY A 54 -2.07 -16.68 11.83
CA GLY A 54 -1.31 -17.92 11.68
C GLY A 54 -1.96 -18.95 10.76
N ALA A 55 -3.29 -18.96 10.68
CA ALA A 55 -4.03 -19.83 9.76
C ALA A 55 -3.74 -19.55 8.27
N LEU A 56 -3.18 -18.38 7.95
CA LEU A 56 -2.83 -17.97 6.59
C LEU A 56 -1.34 -18.11 6.26
N ILE A 57 -0.48 -18.53 7.21
CA ILE A 57 0.98 -18.61 6.99
C ILE A 57 1.34 -19.53 5.80
N ASP A 58 0.72 -20.70 5.72
CA ASP A 58 0.97 -21.68 4.65
C ASP A 58 0.10 -21.46 3.41
N THR A 59 -0.75 -20.43 3.42
CA THR A 59 -1.60 -20.11 2.28
C THR A 59 -0.83 -19.31 1.24
N ARG A 60 -1.01 -19.65 -0.04
CA ARG A 60 -0.39 -18.91 -1.16
C ARG A 60 -1.21 -17.66 -1.49
N ILE A 61 -1.31 -16.72 -0.55
CA ILE A 61 -1.94 -15.42 -0.78
C ILE A 61 -0.98 -14.54 -1.60
N ASP A 62 -1.32 -14.35 -2.87
CA ASP A 62 -0.60 -13.43 -3.73
C ASP A 62 -0.83 -11.95 -3.33
N CYS A 63 -0.02 -11.04 -3.87
CA CYS A 63 -0.09 -9.62 -3.55
C CYS A 63 -1.46 -9.00 -3.87
N HIS A 64 -2.11 -9.42 -4.97
CA HIS A 64 -3.43 -8.91 -5.32
C HIS A 64 -4.48 -9.35 -4.31
N GLN A 65 -4.45 -10.62 -3.92
CA GLN A 65 -5.33 -11.17 -2.88
C GLN A 65 -5.10 -10.50 -1.53
N ALA A 66 -3.84 -10.24 -1.16
CA ALA A 66 -3.49 -9.50 0.05
C ALA A 66 -4.08 -8.07 0.04
N ILE A 67 -3.94 -7.34 -1.08
CA ILE A 67 -4.53 -6.00 -1.21
C ILE A 67 -6.06 -6.06 -1.06
N CYS A 68 -6.72 -7.02 -1.70
CA CYS A 68 -8.18 -7.17 -1.61
C CYS A 68 -8.64 -7.54 -0.19
N LEU A 69 -7.90 -8.42 0.50
CA LEU A 69 -8.19 -8.80 1.88
C LEU A 69 -7.98 -7.61 2.83
N ALA A 70 -6.86 -6.89 2.70
CA ALA A 70 -6.60 -5.70 3.50
C ALA A 70 -7.67 -4.62 3.29
N GLN A 71 -8.06 -4.37 2.03
CA GLN A 71 -9.13 -3.43 1.68
C GLN A 71 -10.47 -3.80 2.34
N SER A 72 -10.76 -5.10 2.48
CA SER A 72 -12.04 -5.56 3.03
C SER A 72 -12.26 -5.22 4.50
N PHE A 73 -11.21 -4.85 5.24
CA PHE A 73 -11.33 -4.38 6.63
C PHE A 73 -11.86 -2.94 6.75
N PHE A 74 -12.02 -2.24 5.63
CA PHE A 74 -12.41 -0.83 5.60
C PHE A 74 -13.74 -0.63 4.85
N PRO A 75 -14.50 0.45 5.14
CA PRO A 75 -15.66 0.84 4.35
C PRO A 75 -15.34 0.99 2.85
N VAL A 76 -16.33 0.76 1.99
CA VAL A 76 -16.18 0.77 0.52
C VAL A 76 -15.61 2.09 -0.01
N ASP A 77 -15.95 3.19 0.64
CA ASP A 77 -15.56 4.57 0.30
C ASP A 77 -14.32 5.05 1.07
N PHE A 78 -13.71 4.21 1.91
CA PHE A 78 -12.52 4.57 2.66
C PHE A 78 -11.29 4.64 1.74
N GLN A 79 -10.78 5.87 1.53
CA GLN A 79 -9.60 6.18 0.73
C GLN A 79 -9.53 5.40 -0.62
N PRO A 80 -10.51 5.56 -1.54
CA PRO A 80 -10.59 4.73 -2.76
C PRO A 80 -9.36 4.87 -3.67
N TRP A 81 -8.71 6.03 -3.61
CA TRP A 81 -7.48 6.34 -4.32
C TRP A 81 -6.34 5.39 -3.92
N LEU A 82 -6.21 5.06 -2.63
CA LEU A 82 -5.12 4.24 -2.09
C LEU A 82 -5.20 2.81 -2.61
N TRP A 83 -6.38 2.21 -2.49
CA TRP A 83 -6.62 0.85 -2.98
C TRP A 83 -6.46 0.74 -4.50
N THR A 84 -6.85 1.80 -5.23
CA THR A 84 -6.62 1.90 -6.67
C THR A 84 -5.12 1.97 -6.99
N ALA A 85 -4.36 2.80 -6.25
CA ALA A 85 -2.92 2.94 -6.40
C ALA A 85 -2.19 1.60 -6.15
N LEU A 86 -2.55 0.89 -5.07
CA LEU A 86 -1.99 -0.42 -4.74
C LEU A 86 -2.21 -1.46 -5.84
N LYS A 87 -3.44 -1.53 -6.39
CA LYS A 87 -3.77 -2.45 -7.48
C LYS A 87 -3.01 -2.10 -8.77
N LYS A 88 -2.86 -0.80 -9.08
CA LYS A 88 -2.05 -0.33 -10.22
C LYS A 88 -0.58 -0.69 -10.03
N LEU A 89 0.00 -0.45 -8.86
CA LEU A 89 1.38 -0.79 -8.53
C LEU A 89 1.65 -2.30 -8.70
N ASN A 90 0.78 -3.16 -8.16
CA ASN A 90 0.90 -4.62 -8.33
C ASN A 90 0.82 -5.04 -9.81
N LYS A 91 -0.04 -4.41 -10.61
CA LYS A 91 -0.12 -4.68 -12.05
C LYS A 91 1.18 -4.31 -12.78
N ILE A 92 1.74 -3.14 -12.48
CA ILE A 92 3.01 -2.70 -13.05
C ILE A 92 4.14 -3.67 -12.67
N ARG A 93 4.21 -4.07 -11.39
CA ARG A 93 5.18 -5.05 -10.93
C ARG A 93 5.07 -6.37 -11.67
N ASN A 94 3.85 -6.88 -11.87
CA ASN A 94 3.64 -8.14 -12.60
C ASN A 94 4.07 -8.02 -14.06
N ASP A 95 3.85 -6.86 -14.68
CA ASP A 95 4.32 -6.59 -16.03
C ASP A 95 5.86 -6.61 -16.10
N ILE A 96 6.56 -5.94 -15.18
CA ILE A 96 8.04 -5.92 -15.12
C ILE A 96 8.59 -7.33 -14.84
N ALA A 97 7.98 -8.08 -13.92
CA ALA A 97 8.46 -9.41 -13.53
C ALA A 97 8.27 -10.48 -14.62
N HIS A 98 7.26 -10.33 -15.48
CA HIS A 98 6.92 -11.35 -16.48
C HIS A 98 7.26 -10.94 -17.92
N LYS A 99 7.65 -9.69 -18.18
CA LYS A 99 7.94 -9.19 -19.53
C LYS A 99 9.28 -8.48 -19.54
N LEU A 100 10.18 -8.93 -20.43
CA LEU A 100 11.49 -8.32 -20.62
C LEU A 100 11.38 -6.86 -21.10
N GLU A 101 10.38 -6.57 -21.94
CA GLU A 101 10.07 -5.21 -22.42
C GLU A 101 8.55 -4.98 -22.37
N PRO A 102 8.01 -4.48 -21.24
CA PRO A 102 6.58 -4.29 -21.09
C PRO A 102 6.10 -3.11 -21.95
N LYS A 103 5.32 -3.39 -23.01
CA LYS A 103 4.66 -2.35 -23.81
C LYS A 103 3.74 -1.48 -22.94
N GLY A 104 3.86 -0.16 -23.09
CA GLY A 104 3.03 0.82 -22.38
C GLY A 104 3.34 0.95 -20.88
N LEU A 105 4.54 0.57 -20.43
CA LEU A 105 4.95 0.70 -19.03
C LEU A 105 4.87 2.15 -18.54
N ASN A 106 5.38 3.09 -19.33
CA ASN A 106 5.35 4.52 -19.01
C ASN A 106 3.93 5.05 -18.83
N ASP A 107 2.97 4.60 -19.66
CA ASP A 107 1.58 5.01 -19.53
C ASP A 107 0.95 4.46 -18.25
N LYS A 108 1.29 3.22 -17.86
CA LYS A 108 0.84 2.64 -16.59
C LYS A 108 1.45 3.37 -15.38
N ILE A 109 2.72 3.77 -15.47
CA ILE A 109 3.37 4.58 -14.43
C ILE A 109 2.66 5.94 -14.31
N LYS A 110 2.37 6.60 -15.43
CA LYS A 110 1.59 7.86 -15.44
C LYS A 110 0.20 7.67 -14.82
N ASP A 111 -0.49 6.59 -15.19
CA ASP A 111 -1.78 6.23 -14.62
C ASP A 111 -1.70 5.96 -13.11
N PHE A 112 -0.59 5.37 -12.63
CA PHE A 112 -0.34 5.17 -11.21
C PHE A 112 -0.08 6.50 -10.49
N VAL A 113 0.77 7.36 -11.04
CA VAL A 113 1.03 8.71 -10.49
C VAL A 113 -0.27 9.51 -10.40
N ALA A 114 -1.12 9.45 -11.42
CA ALA A 114 -2.41 10.13 -11.46
C ALA A 114 -3.45 9.57 -10.46
N SER A 115 -3.19 8.41 -9.84
CA SER A 115 -4.09 7.87 -8.80
C SER A 115 -3.95 8.58 -7.46
N PHE A 116 -2.86 9.28 -7.22
CA PHE A 116 -2.67 10.03 -5.98
C PHE A 116 -3.37 11.40 -6.07
N PRO A 117 -4.26 11.74 -5.13
CA PRO A 117 -5.08 12.96 -5.20
C PRO A 117 -4.31 14.25 -4.91
N SER A 118 -2.98 14.29 -5.06
CA SER A 118 -2.21 15.50 -4.79
C SER A 118 -2.49 16.63 -5.77
N GLY A 119 -2.62 17.84 -5.24
CA GLY A 119 -2.54 19.10 -5.97
C GLY A 119 -1.13 19.49 -6.42
N PHE A 120 -0.19 18.54 -6.63
CA PHE A 120 1.14 18.80 -7.23
C PHE A 120 1.02 19.06 -8.75
N ALA A 121 -0.02 19.77 -9.15
CA ALA A 121 -0.30 20.12 -10.52
C ALA A 121 0.88 20.93 -11.09
N ASP A 122 1.40 20.40 -12.19
CA ASP A 122 2.24 21.05 -13.20
C ASP A 122 3.67 21.54 -12.86
N ALA A 123 4.15 21.53 -11.61
CA ALA A 123 5.49 22.08 -11.28
C ALA A 123 6.64 21.07 -11.09
N THR A 124 6.36 19.80 -10.78
CA THR A 124 7.39 18.77 -10.51
C THR A 124 7.68 17.85 -11.72
N PRO A 125 8.94 17.50 -12.01
CA PRO A 125 9.30 16.49 -13.02
C PRO A 125 8.64 15.12 -12.79
N ASP A 126 8.35 14.39 -13.87
CA ASP A 126 7.67 13.08 -13.84
C ASP A 126 8.36 12.05 -12.93
N ALA A 127 9.70 12.02 -12.91
CA ALA A 127 10.47 11.09 -12.07
C ALA A 127 10.31 11.39 -10.58
N GLU A 128 10.30 12.67 -10.19
CA GLU A 128 10.07 13.08 -8.81
C GLU A 128 8.64 12.79 -8.39
N ARG A 129 7.67 13.03 -9.27
CA ARG A 129 6.26 12.68 -9.02
C ARG A 129 6.09 11.20 -8.76
N PHE A 130 6.77 10.36 -9.54
CA PHE A 130 6.74 8.91 -9.36
C PHE A 130 7.22 8.50 -7.97
N GLU A 131 8.39 8.98 -7.53
CA GLU A 131 8.89 8.68 -6.19
C GLU A 131 7.98 9.24 -5.09
N LEU A 132 7.49 10.49 -5.23
CA LEU A 132 6.54 11.09 -4.29
C LEU A 132 5.23 10.31 -4.18
N THR A 133 4.71 9.79 -5.28
CA THR A 133 3.54 8.90 -5.26
C THR A 133 3.84 7.62 -4.48
N LEU A 134 5.00 7.00 -4.69
CA LEU A 134 5.40 5.80 -3.92
C LEU A 134 5.50 6.11 -2.43
N TRP A 135 6.09 7.24 -2.04
CA TRP A 135 6.22 7.65 -0.65
C TRP A 135 4.84 7.89 -0.03
N SER A 136 3.97 8.57 -0.76
CA SER A 136 2.62 8.88 -0.30
C SER A 136 1.77 7.62 -0.12
N VAL A 137 1.87 6.67 -1.05
CA VAL A 137 1.23 5.35 -0.91
C VAL A 137 1.79 4.63 0.30
N PHE A 138 3.11 4.58 0.47
CA PHE A 138 3.74 3.91 1.61
C PHE A 138 3.28 4.49 2.95
N VAL A 139 3.32 5.82 3.09
CA VAL A 139 2.87 6.51 4.31
C VAL A 139 1.39 6.22 4.57
N ALA A 140 0.54 6.34 3.55
CA ALA A 140 -0.89 6.07 3.70
C ALA A 140 -1.17 4.63 4.12
N VAL A 141 -0.51 3.61 3.54
CA VAL A 141 -0.68 2.21 3.98
C VAL A 141 -0.13 2.01 5.39
N SER A 142 1.01 2.62 5.72
CA SER A 142 1.59 2.51 7.06
C SER A 142 0.71 3.11 8.15
N ASP A 143 -0.11 4.10 7.81
CA ASP A 143 -1.12 4.68 8.71
C ASP A 143 -2.23 3.68 9.06
N LEU A 144 -2.58 2.82 8.09
CA LEU A 144 -3.61 1.81 8.25
C LEU A 144 -3.18 0.60 9.08
N VAL A 145 -1.87 0.36 9.24
CA VAL A 145 -1.36 -0.74 10.08
C VAL A 145 -1.83 -0.53 11.52
N GLU A 146 -1.57 0.64 12.08
CA GLU A 146 -1.66 0.85 13.52
C GLU A 146 -2.99 1.42 14.02
N THR A 147 -3.92 1.70 13.09
CA THR A 147 -5.26 2.17 13.42
C THR A 147 -6.25 1.01 13.52
N PRO A 148 -6.58 0.46 14.71
CA PRO A 148 -7.54 -0.64 14.82
C PRO A 148 -8.94 -0.15 14.38
N SER A 149 -9.28 -0.35 13.10
CA SER A 149 -10.58 0.05 12.53
C SER A 149 -11.68 -0.97 12.78
N ALA A 150 -11.33 -2.20 13.18
CA ALA A 150 -12.33 -3.21 13.50
C ALA A 150 -12.79 -3.02 14.95
N GLN A 151 -13.92 -2.33 15.13
CA GLN A 151 -14.69 -2.49 16.37
C GLN A 151 -15.04 -3.98 16.51
N ILE A 152 -14.72 -4.57 17.65
CA ILE A 152 -15.25 -5.89 18.01
C ILE A 152 -16.76 -5.70 18.11
N ILE A 153 -17.51 -6.17 17.11
CA ILE A 153 -18.95 -6.33 17.26
C ILE A 153 -19.13 -7.53 18.18
N GLU A 154 -19.32 -7.27 19.48
CA GLU A 154 -19.91 -8.27 20.35
C GLU A 154 -21.31 -8.56 19.80
N LEU A 155 -21.47 -9.73 19.18
CA LEU A 155 -22.79 -10.26 18.88
C LEU A 155 -23.42 -10.55 20.24
N VAL A 156 -24.14 -9.58 20.80
CA VAL A 156 -24.98 -9.79 21.98
C VAL A 156 -25.91 -10.93 21.60
N PRO A 157 -25.87 -12.08 22.30
CA PRO A 157 -26.87 -13.10 22.06
C PRO A 157 -28.20 -12.48 22.44
N ASN A 158 -29.14 -12.41 21.50
CA ASN A 158 -30.52 -12.03 21.74
C ASN A 158 -31.14 -13.05 22.69
N ASN A 159 -30.87 -12.91 23.98
CA ASN A 159 -31.68 -13.48 25.04
C ASN A 159 -32.69 -12.41 25.42
N GLU A 160 -33.77 -12.32 24.65
CA GLU A 160 -35.01 -11.76 25.17
C GLU A 160 -35.84 -12.88 25.83
N PRO A 161 -36.51 -12.58 26.96
CA PRO A 161 -37.16 -13.55 27.85
C PRO A 161 -38.42 -14.21 27.29
#